data_AF-A0A355G780-F1
#
_entry.id   AF-A0A355G780-F1
#
_cell.length_a   1.000
_cell.length_b   1.000
_cell.length_c   1.000
_cell.angle_alpha   90.00
_cell.angle_beta   90.00
_cell.angle_gamma   90.00
#
_symmetry.space_group_name_H-M   'P 1'
#
loop_
_entity.id
_entity.type
_entity.pdbx_description
1 polymer ?
#
loop_
_entity_poly.entity_id
_entity_poly.type
_entity_poly.pdbx_seq_one_letter_code
_entity_poly.pdbx_strand_id
1 'polypeptide(L)'
;MNYGFDDLVDQLGLRRYLRWGRRLMFWKRTEPEIKLTRAKRIRLALESLGVTFIKFGQVVSTRPDLVPRDVIRELSKLQERVPSFPGEIAMAIVERELEAPISELFAEFDPQPL
;
A
#
# COMPACT_ATOMS: atom_id res chain seq x y z
N MET A 1 10.89 45.69 -8.05
CA MET A 1 11.82 45.88 -6.92
C MET A 1 12.40 44.53 -6.53
N ASN A 2 13.47 44.06 -7.18
CA ASN A 2 14.28 42.91 -6.72
C ASN A 2 15.65 42.96 -7.43
N TYR A 3 16.44 44.01 -7.20
CA TYR A 3 17.75 44.24 -7.86
C TYR A 3 18.91 44.27 -6.85
N GLY A 4 18.89 43.37 -5.86
CA GLY A 4 20.01 43.22 -4.92
C GLY A 4 20.52 41.79 -4.85
N PHE A 5 19.62 40.81 -4.94
CA PHE A 5 19.97 39.40 -4.77
C PHE A 5 20.61 38.78 -6.02
N ASP A 6 20.24 39.23 -7.23
CA ASP A 6 20.75 38.66 -8.49
C ASP A 6 22.23 39.05 -8.75
N ASP A 7 22.60 40.28 -8.37
CA ASP A 7 23.97 40.80 -8.55
C ASP A 7 24.96 40.16 -7.56
N LEU A 8 24.50 39.92 -6.32
CA LEU A 8 25.25 39.18 -5.29
C LEU A 8 25.53 37.72 -5.71
N VAL A 9 24.58 37.09 -6.40
CA VAL A 9 24.72 35.72 -6.91
C VAL A 9 25.73 35.64 -8.06
N ASP A 10 25.82 36.70 -8.87
CA ASP A 10 26.72 36.78 -10.01
C ASP A 10 28.16 37.10 -9.59
N GLN A 11 28.37 38.00 -8.62
CA GLN A 11 29.70 38.27 -8.06
C GLN A 11 30.34 37.04 -7.40
N LEU A 12 29.52 36.20 -6.75
CA LEU A 12 30.00 34.99 -6.08
C LEU A 12 30.20 33.80 -7.04
N GLY A 13 29.94 33.96 -8.35
CA GLY A 13 30.07 32.90 -9.34
C GLY A 13 29.11 31.71 -9.14
N LEU A 14 28.12 31.88 -8.26
CA LEU A 14 27.21 30.81 -7.80
C LEU A 14 26.19 30.42 -8.85
N ARG A 15 26.03 31.21 -9.92
CA ARG A 15 25.11 30.93 -11.05
C ARG A 15 25.26 29.53 -11.62
N ARG A 16 26.50 29.03 -11.71
CA ARG A 16 26.80 27.68 -12.25
C ARG A 16 26.37 26.56 -11.29
N TYR A 17 26.54 26.78 -9.98
CA TYR A 17 26.11 25.85 -8.94
C TYR A 17 24.59 25.85 -8.73
N LEU A 18 23.96 27.01 -8.82
CA LEU A 18 22.50 27.17 -8.77
C LEU A 18 21.77 26.45 -9.90
N ARG A 19 22.38 26.38 -11.10
CA ARG A 19 21.87 25.55 -12.21
C ARG A 19 21.93 24.05 -11.89
N TRP A 20 22.94 23.60 -11.16
CA TRP A 20 23.07 22.21 -10.73
C TRP A 20 22.04 21.88 -9.64
N GLY A 21 21.88 22.76 -8.65
CA GLY A 21 20.85 22.65 -7.60
C GLY A 21 19.42 22.70 -8.14
N ARG A 22 19.14 23.55 -9.14
CA ARG A 22 17.85 23.55 -9.85
C ARG A 22 17.64 22.25 -10.62
N ARG A 23 18.64 21.73 -11.34
CA ARG A 23 18.54 20.45 -12.07
C ARG A 23 18.32 19.25 -11.13
N LEU A 24 18.89 19.27 -9.92
CA LEU A 24 18.63 18.32 -8.84
C LEU A 24 17.22 18.47 -8.25
N MET A 25 16.72 19.69 -8.06
CA MET A 25 15.34 19.92 -7.62
C MET A 25 14.30 19.53 -8.67
N PHE A 26 14.57 19.78 -9.95
CA PHE A 26 13.75 19.30 -11.07
C PHE A 26 13.93 17.79 -11.36
N TRP A 27 14.86 17.11 -10.67
CA TRP A 27 14.98 15.65 -10.63
C TRP A 27 14.06 15.01 -9.59
N LYS A 28 13.31 15.78 -8.77
CA LYS A 28 12.15 15.21 -8.09
C LYS A 28 11.15 14.81 -9.17
N ARG A 29 11.33 13.58 -9.65
CA ARG A 29 10.39 12.75 -10.41
C ARG A 29 9.01 13.19 -9.98
N THR A 30 8.30 13.83 -10.90
CA THR A 30 6.85 13.67 -10.93
C THR A 30 6.68 12.18 -11.12
N GLU A 31 6.55 11.43 -10.03
CA GLU A 31 6.01 10.08 -10.12
C GLU A 31 4.74 10.23 -10.95
N PRO A 32 4.56 9.44 -12.01
CA PRO A 32 3.33 9.53 -12.79
C PRO A 32 2.22 9.36 -11.77
N GLU A 33 1.47 10.44 -11.56
CA GLU A 33 0.39 10.46 -10.61
C GLU A 33 -0.62 9.46 -11.17
N ILE A 34 -0.55 8.22 -10.70
CA ILE A 34 -1.46 7.16 -11.12
C ILE A 34 -2.81 7.66 -10.64
N LYS A 35 -3.57 8.31 -11.52
CA LYS A 35 -4.90 8.83 -11.21
C LYS A 35 -5.77 7.62 -10.88
N LEU A 36 -5.84 7.30 -9.60
CA LEU A 36 -6.64 6.20 -9.09
C LEU A 36 -8.10 6.49 -9.43
N THR A 37 -8.78 5.50 -10.00
CA THR A 37 -10.22 5.59 -10.22
C THR A 37 -10.93 5.85 -8.89
N ARG A 38 -12.11 6.49 -8.95
CA ARG A 38 -12.92 6.74 -7.73
C ARG A 38 -13.19 5.44 -6.97
N ALA A 39 -13.54 4.37 -7.67
CA ALA A 39 -13.75 3.05 -7.09
C ALA A 39 -12.51 2.52 -6.34
N LYS A 40 -11.32 2.64 -6.94
CA LYS A 40 -10.06 2.19 -6.31
C LYS A 40 -9.71 3.02 -5.07
N ARG A 41 -9.99 4.33 -5.09
CA ARG A 41 -9.82 5.20 -3.91
C ARG A 41 -10.75 4.80 -2.76
N ILE A 42 -12.00 4.44 -3.06
CA ILE A 42 -12.95 3.96 -2.04
C ILE A 42 -12.45 2.67 -1.40
N ARG A 43 -12.01 1.68 -2.18
CA ARG A 43 -11.42 0.43 -1.66
C ARG A 43 -10.23 0.71 -0.74
N LEU A 44 -9.27 1.49 -1.19
CA LEU A 44 -8.07 1.83 -0.40
C LEU A 44 -8.42 2.60 0.88
N ALA A 45 -9.42 3.47 0.84
CA ALA A 45 -9.89 4.16 2.04
C ALA A 45 -10.45 3.16 3.07
N LEU A 46 -11.30 2.21 2.63
CA LEU A 46 -11.81 1.16 3.52
C LEU A 46 -10.70 0.27 4.10
N GLU A 47 -9.68 -0.07 3.30
CA GLU A 47 -8.49 -0.80 3.79
C GLU A 47 -7.74 0.00 4.86
N SER A 48 -7.51 1.29 4.62
CA SER A 48 -6.79 2.17 5.57
C SER A 48 -7.54 2.40 6.89
N LEU A 49 -8.88 2.28 6.88
CA LEU A 49 -9.72 2.39 8.07
C LEU A 49 -9.76 1.09 8.89
N GLY A 50 -9.19 0.01 8.37
CA GLY A 50 -8.98 -1.26 9.07
C GLY A 50 -10.12 -2.27 8.93
N VAL A 51 -10.01 -3.36 9.72
CA VAL A 51 -10.78 -4.61 9.57
C VAL A 51 -12.30 -4.39 9.55
N THR A 52 -12.83 -3.49 10.38
CA THR A 52 -14.28 -3.21 10.42
C THR A 52 -14.79 -2.68 9.08
N PHE A 53 -14.04 -1.77 8.45
CA PHE A 53 -14.41 -1.16 7.17
C PHE A 53 -14.14 -2.08 5.98
N ILE A 54 -13.15 -2.97 6.08
CA ILE A 54 -12.95 -4.07 5.13
C ILE A 54 -14.20 -4.96 5.12
N LYS A 55 -14.67 -5.42 6.29
CA LYS A 55 -15.89 -6.24 6.40
C LYS A 55 -17.12 -5.51 5.88
N PHE A 56 -17.25 -4.21 6.16
CA PHE A 56 -18.32 -3.39 5.59
C PHE A 56 -18.27 -3.37 4.05
N GLY A 57 -17.08 -3.12 3.46
CA GLY A 57 -16.89 -3.14 2.02
C GLY A 57 -17.23 -4.49 1.40
N GLN A 58 -16.89 -5.60 2.07
CA GLN A 58 -17.28 -6.95 1.65
C GLN A 58 -18.81 -7.11 1.61
N VAL A 59 -19.54 -6.71 2.67
CA VAL A 59 -21.01 -6.79 2.70
C VAL A 59 -21.64 -5.91 1.61
N VAL A 60 -21.18 -4.67 1.43
CA VAL A 60 -21.72 -3.77 0.40
C VAL A 60 -21.48 -4.31 -1.01
N SER A 61 -20.35 -4.98 -1.25
CA SER A 61 -20.03 -5.53 -2.56
C SER A 61 -20.96 -6.66 -3.03
N THR A 62 -21.74 -7.28 -2.13
CA THR A 62 -22.74 -8.30 -2.50
C THR A 62 -24.10 -7.69 -2.85
N ARG A 63 -24.26 -6.37 -2.68
CA ARG A 63 -25.51 -5.61 -2.89
C ARG A 63 -25.37 -4.69 -4.11
N PRO A 64 -25.64 -5.18 -5.33
CA PRO A 64 -25.44 -4.41 -6.56
C PRO A 64 -26.40 -3.22 -6.73
N ASP A 65 -27.40 -3.14 -5.88
CA ASP A 65 -28.36 -2.03 -5.78
C ASP A 65 -27.81 -0.83 -4.98
N LEU A 66 -26.76 -1.01 -4.16
CA LEU A 66 -26.25 0.04 -3.26
C LEU A 66 -25.13 0.89 -3.87
N VAL A 67 -24.34 0.33 -4.77
CA VAL A 67 -23.16 1.02 -5.34
C VAL A 67 -22.99 0.74 -6.83
N PRO A 68 -22.39 1.66 -7.61
CA PRO A 68 -22.13 1.45 -9.02
C PRO A 68 -21.23 0.23 -9.31
N ARG A 69 -21.38 -0.39 -10.48
CA ARG A 69 -20.68 -1.63 -10.87
C ARG A 69 -19.16 -1.55 -10.79
N ASP A 70 -18.56 -0.39 -11.04
CA ASP A 70 -17.11 -0.19 -10.91
C ASP A 70 -16.64 -0.22 -9.45
N VAL A 71 -17.44 0.31 -8.53
CA VAL A 71 -17.20 0.21 -7.09
C VAL A 71 -17.35 -1.23 -6.61
N ILE A 72 -18.38 -1.95 -7.05
CA ILE A 72 -18.56 -3.39 -6.73
C ILE A 72 -17.29 -4.17 -7.09
N ARG A 73 -16.79 -4.03 -8.33
CA ARG A 73 -15.58 -4.75 -8.79
C ARG A 73 -14.34 -4.46 -7.95
N GLU A 74 -14.17 -3.22 -7.48
CA GLU A 74 -13.06 -2.91 -6.58
C GLU A 74 -13.30 -3.47 -5.17
N LEU A 75 -14.50 -3.32 -4.61
CA LEU A 75 -14.81 -3.85 -3.28
C LEU A 75 -14.78 -5.38 -3.22
N SER A 76 -15.06 -6.10 -4.31
CA SER A 76 -14.89 -7.55 -4.39
C SER A 76 -13.44 -7.99 -4.14
N LYS A 77 -12.45 -7.14 -4.42
CA LYS A 77 -11.03 -7.42 -4.11
C LYS A 77 -10.75 -7.43 -2.60
N LEU A 78 -11.62 -6.84 -1.78
CA LEU A 78 -11.53 -6.98 -0.32
C LEU A 78 -11.87 -8.39 0.16
N GLN A 79 -12.53 -9.20 -0.69
CA GLN A 79 -12.81 -10.61 -0.43
C GLN A 79 -11.71 -11.54 -0.94
N GLU A 80 -10.80 -11.02 -1.78
CA GLU A 80 -9.71 -11.80 -2.35
C GLU A 80 -8.80 -12.27 -1.21
N ARG A 81 -8.49 -13.56 -1.21
CA ARG A 81 -7.77 -14.21 -0.12
C ARG A 81 -6.40 -13.56 0.05
N VAL A 82 -6.02 -13.35 1.32
CA VAL A 82 -4.65 -12.98 1.67
C VAL A 82 -3.73 -14.07 1.10
N PRO A 83 -2.63 -13.72 0.42
CA PRO A 83 -1.68 -14.72 -0.04
C PRO A 83 -1.25 -15.58 1.14
N SER A 84 -1.23 -16.89 0.93
CA SER A 84 -0.72 -17.83 1.90
C SER A 84 0.74 -17.51 2.23
N PHE A 85 1.10 -17.69 3.50
CA PHE A 85 2.49 -17.63 3.94
C PHE A 85 3.06 -19.05 4.09
N PRO A 86 4.40 -19.22 4.06
CA PRO A 86 5.04 -20.53 4.19
C PRO A 86 4.54 -21.34 5.40
N GLY A 87 4.26 -22.63 5.20
CA GLY A 87 3.75 -23.51 6.25
C GLY A 87 4.72 -23.66 7.42
N GLU A 88 6.02 -23.56 7.18
CA GLU A 88 7.05 -23.61 8.22
C GLU A 88 6.93 -22.44 9.20
N ILE A 89 6.53 -21.26 8.70
CA ILE A 89 6.26 -20.10 9.57
C ILE A 89 5.01 -20.36 10.41
N ALA A 90 3.98 -21.00 9.83
CA ALA A 90 2.77 -21.36 10.57
C ALA A 90 3.10 -22.36 11.69
N MET A 91 3.87 -23.40 11.38
CA MET A 91 4.34 -24.39 12.33
C MET A 91 5.11 -23.74 13.48
N ALA A 92 6.12 -22.91 13.17
CA ALA A 92 6.93 -22.24 14.18
C ALA A 92 6.11 -21.31 15.09
N ILE A 93 5.09 -20.65 14.56
CA ILE A 93 4.17 -19.84 15.39
C ILE A 93 3.38 -20.75 16.32
N VAL A 94 2.79 -21.84 15.81
CA VAL A 94 1.98 -22.76 16.62
C VAL A 94 2.82 -23.40 17.73
N GLU A 95 4.02 -23.90 17.42
CA GLU A 95 4.91 -24.49 18.42
C GLU A 95 5.34 -23.49 19.49
N ARG A 96 5.57 -22.24 19.11
CA ARG A 96 5.92 -21.17 20.05
C ARG A 96 4.75 -20.83 20.98
N GLU A 97 3.52 -20.72 20.45
CA GLU A 97 2.35 -20.31 21.24
C GLU A 97 1.81 -21.45 22.11
N LEU A 98 2.05 -22.71 21.72
CA LEU A 98 1.57 -23.91 22.44
C LEU A 98 2.67 -24.66 23.21
N GLU A 99 3.91 -24.18 23.14
CA GLU A 99 5.10 -24.72 23.83
C GLU A 99 5.35 -26.22 23.59
N ALA A 100 4.94 -26.74 22.43
CA ALA A 100 5.08 -28.15 22.07
C ALA A 100 5.27 -28.30 20.55
N PRO A 101 5.99 -29.34 20.08
CA PRO A 101 6.21 -29.56 18.66
C PRO A 101 4.93 -30.00 17.94
N ILE A 102 4.80 -29.63 16.65
CA ILE A 102 3.64 -29.97 15.80
C ILE A 102 3.38 -31.48 15.78
N SER A 103 4.45 -32.29 15.79
CA SER A 103 4.38 -33.76 15.80
C SER A 103 3.74 -34.36 17.05
N GLU A 104 3.70 -33.63 18.16
CA GLU A 104 3.03 -34.04 19.39
C GLU A 104 1.61 -33.46 19.50
N LEU A 105 1.39 -32.28 18.89
CA LEU A 105 0.12 -31.57 18.94
C LEU A 105 -0.93 -32.11 17.95
N PHE A 106 -0.48 -32.61 16.78
CA PHE A 106 -1.36 -33.06 15.70
C PHE A 106 -0.96 -34.45 15.19
N ALA A 107 -1.96 -35.27 14.84
CA ALA A 107 -1.72 -36.58 14.23
C ALA A 107 -1.19 -36.47 12.78
N GLU A 108 -1.61 -35.42 12.06
CA GLU A 108 -1.17 -35.11 10.71
C GLU A 108 -1.21 -33.59 10.51
N PHE A 109 -0.23 -33.04 9.81
CA PHE A 109 -0.14 -31.62 9.49
C PHE A 109 0.40 -31.44 8.07
N ASP A 110 -0.38 -30.80 7.19
CA ASP A 110 0.04 -30.46 5.83
C ASP A 110 0.68 -29.06 5.81
N PRO A 111 1.98 -28.92 5.50
CA PRO A 111 2.63 -27.63 5.41
C PRO A 111 2.25 -26.85 4.14
N GLN A 112 1.50 -27.41 3.20
CA GLN A 112 1.03 -26.68 2.02
C GLN A 112 -0.26 -25.89 2.34
N PRO A 113 -0.22 -24.54 2.23
CA PRO A 113 -1.42 -23.73 2.43
C PRO A 113 -2.40 -23.83 1.24
N LEU A 114 -3.71 -23.74 1.53
CA LEU A 114 -4.85 -23.90 0.61
C LEU A 114 -5.32 -22.63 -0.12
#